data_AF-A0A1G3TTZ5-F1
#
_entry.id   AF-A0A1G3TTZ5-F1
#
_cell.length_a   1.000
_cell.length_b   1.000
_cell.length_c   1.000
_cell.angle_alpha   90.00
_cell.angle_beta   90.00
_cell.angle_gamma   90.00
#
_symmetry.space_group_name_H-M   'P 1'
#
loop_
_entity.id
_entity.type
_entity.pdbx_description
1 polymer ?
#
loop_
_entity_poly.entity_id
_entity_poly.type
_entity_poly.pdbx_seq_one_letter_code
_entity_poly.pdbx_strand_id
1 'polypeptide(L)'
;MKQLLLLLFLTLSLHAWVTFVEALDLYEAGEYKKALRAFQELAINDPDAAHMLAKMYERGEGCEANEKEALKWYKVSSRTYYEQERHSPLREVRKQQREIYSSFEKPEDKETQTTLRQYAQSLYNFKAHNSNYILPLSYRYDGDYASVNGHRVEKAETEFQVSVKFDFATNLFHFGEIYSVAYTQRSFWQAYTDSAFFRESNYNPEFFVTIPTSEMGDGRLIKAVRFGVGHESNGRGGEAERSWNYLDSSLFFQYKSILAELKLWTRLPDAYDYNPELIDVMGHGYLKFTLPYKKHLLDIKLRSNFSDKGALESNYSYPISSRDDLFFYLKFFNGYGESLIDYDNHVKKIGVGFSISR
;
A
#
# COMPACT_ATOMS: atom_id res chain seq x y z
N MET A 1 -19.81 -30.53 24.15
CA MET A 1 -18.38 -30.86 24.34
C MET A 1 -17.77 -31.01 22.96
N LYS A 2 -16.78 -30.26 22.48
CA LYS A 2 -15.92 -29.23 23.04
C LYS A 2 -15.39 -28.42 21.84
N GLN A 3 -15.44 -27.09 21.97
CA GLN A 3 -14.49 -26.11 21.41
C GLN A 3 -14.54 -25.90 19.88
N LEU A 4 -15.06 -24.80 19.30
CA LEU A 4 -15.13 -23.40 19.74
C LEU A 4 -13.83 -22.87 20.35
N LEU A 5 -12.85 -22.62 19.48
CA LEU A 5 -11.61 -21.86 19.69
C LEU A 5 -11.33 -21.17 18.35
N LEU A 6 -11.00 -19.88 18.22
CA LEU A 6 -10.81 -18.82 19.19
C LEU A 6 -10.92 -17.52 18.36
N LEU A 7 -12.10 -16.92 18.29
CA LEU A 7 -12.26 -15.52 17.85
C LEU A 7 -11.61 -14.67 18.94
N LEU A 8 -10.36 -14.27 18.71
CA LEU A 8 -9.63 -13.37 19.59
C LEU A 8 -10.20 -11.96 19.39
N PHE A 9 -11.36 -11.72 20.01
CA PHE A 9 -11.81 -10.37 20.32
C PHE A 9 -10.78 -9.76 21.27
N LEU A 10 -9.78 -9.10 20.69
CA LEU A 10 -8.97 -8.14 21.41
C LEU A 10 -9.95 -7.06 21.88
N THR A 11 -10.31 -7.08 23.16
CA THR A 11 -11.10 -6.02 23.78
C THR A 11 -10.24 -4.76 23.79
N LEU A 12 -10.24 -4.02 22.68
CA LEU A 12 -9.84 -2.62 22.67
C LEU A 12 -10.84 -1.90 23.57
N SER A 13 -10.36 -1.38 24.69
CA SER A 13 -11.05 -0.31 25.38
C SER A 13 -11.16 0.86 24.40
N LEU A 14 -12.32 1.02 23.79
CA LEU A 14 -12.73 2.20 23.03
C LEU A 14 -12.80 3.37 24.01
N HIS A 15 -11.67 4.02 24.27
CA HIS A 15 -11.73 5.44 24.56
C HIS A 15 -12.06 6.11 23.22
N ALA A 16 -13.30 6.56 23.06
CA ALA A 16 -13.70 7.36 21.91
C ALA A 16 -13.00 8.71 22.04
N TRP A 17 -11.97 8.93 21.23
CA TRP A 17 -11.37 10.24 21.04
C TRP A 17 -12.26 11.03 20.09
N VAL A 18 -12.42 12.33 20.34
CA VAL A 18 -13.22 13.19 19.46
C VAL A 18 -12.54 13.27 18.10
N THR A 19 -13.28 12.97 17.03
CA THR A 19 -12.80 13.04 15.65
C THR A 19 -13.05 14.42 15.04
N PHE A 20 -12.36 14.77 13.94
CA PHE A 20 -12.63 16.01 13.21
C PHE A 20 -14.09 16.08 12.73
N VAL A 21 -14.64 14.96 12.26
CA VAL A 21 -16.03 14.86 11.80
C VAL A 21 -17.00 15.14 12.95
N GLU A 22 -16.81 14.53 14.11
CA GLU A 22 -17.65 14.81 15.29
C GLU A 22 -17.54 16.27 15.75
N ALA A 23 -16.35 16.87 15.68
CA ALA A 23 -16.14 18.28 15.97
C ALA A 23 -16.89 19.19 14.98
N LEU A 24 -16.93 18.80 13.70
CA LEU A 24 -17.65 19.49 12.65
C LEU A 24 -19.17 19.33 12.81
N ASP A 25 -19.67 18.14 13.14
CA ASP A 25 -21.09 17.89 13.42
C ASP A 25 -21.59 18.77 14.58
N LEU A 26 -20.78 18.92 15.65
CA LEU A 26 -21.07 19.84 16.74
C LEU A 26 -21.11 21.30 16.28
N TYR A 27 -20.23 21.68 15.36
CA TYR A 27 -20.19 23.02 14.79
C TYR A 27 -21.43 23.30 13.94
N GLU A 28 -21.79 22.38 13.05
CA GLU A 28 -22.98 22.47 12.19
C GLU A 28 -24.29 22.44 12.98
N ALA A 29 -24.33 21.70 14.09
CA ALA A 29 -25.44 21.69 15.04
C ALA A 29 -25.56 22.99 15.87
N GLY A 30 -24.64 23.94 15.71
CA GLY A 30 -24.60 25.20 16.47
C GLY A 30 -24.13 25.05 17.92
N GLU A 31 -23.62 23.87 18.30
CA GLU A 31 -23.08 23.55 19.62
C GLU A 31 -21.64 24.09 19.76
N TYR A 32 -21.45 25.38 19.45
CA TYR A 32 -20.14 26.00 19.27
C TYR A 32 -19.19 25.87 20.47
N LYS A 33 -19.71 25.86 21.70
CA LYS A 33 -18.86 25.65 22.89
C LYS A 33 -18.25 24.25 22.95
N LYS A 34 -18.99 23.24 22.50
CA LYS A 34 -18.52 21.85 22.44
C LYS A 34 -17.57 21.66 21.26
N ALA A 35 -17.95 22.20 20.09
CA ALA A 35 -17.08 22.21 18.90
C ALA A 35 -15.74 22.90 19.16
N LEU A 36 -15.73 24.03 19.87
CA LEU A 36 -14.50 24.75 20.20
C LEU A 36 -13.54 23.88 21.01
N ARG A 37 -14.05 23.17 22.03
CA ARG A 37 -13.24 22.25 22.85
C ARG A 37 -12.70 21.09 22.02
N ALA A 38 -13.54 20.50 21.18
CA ALA A 38 -13.15 19.44 20.26
C ALA A 38 -12.02 19.89 19.31
N PHE A 39 -12.18 21.03 18.66
CA PHE A 39 -11.14 21.56 17.77
C PHE A 39 -9.86 21.98 18.51
N GLN A 40 -9.94 22.44 19.77
CA GLN A 40 -8.75 22.70 20.59
C GLN A 40 -7.91 21.44 20.84
N GLU A 41 -8.55 20.30 21.06
CA GLU A 41 -7.87 19.01 21.24
C GLU A 41 -7.22 18.54 19.94
N LEU A 42 -7.88 18.76 18.80
CA LEU A 42 -7.43 18.29 17.48
C LEU A 42 -6.37 19.19 16.82
N ALA A 43 -6.45 20.50 17.01
CA ALA A 43 -5.68 21.51 16.26
C ALA A 43 -4.15 21.41 16.41
N ILE A 44 -3.65 20.66 17.39
CA ILE A 44 -2.21 20.42 17.56
C ILE A 44 -1.67 19.52 16.44
N ASN A 45 -2.45 18.53 16.01
CA ASN A 45 -2.02 17.48 15.09
C ASN A 45 -2.74 17.53 13.73
N ASP A 46 -3.86 18.24 13.66
CA ASP A 46 -4.70 18.35 12.48
C ASP A 46 -4.73 19.81 11.96
N PRO A 47 -4.19 20.09 10.75
CA PRO A 47 -4.17 21.43 10.19
C PRO A 47 -5.55 21.97 9.82
N ASP A 48 -6.54 21.10 9.54
CA ASP A 48 -7.92 21.50 9.27
C ASP A 48 -8.63 21.88 10.57
N ALA A 49 -8.41 21.10 11.64
CA ALA A 49 -8.90 21.47 12.98
C ALA A 49 -8.30 22.81 13.44
N ALA A 50 -7.01 23.05 13.19
CA ALA A 50 -6.38 24.33 13.47
C ALA A 50 -7.00 25.48 12.66
N HIS A 51 -7.35 25.24 11.38
CA HIS A 51 -8.03 26.24 10.56
C HIS A 51 -9.45 26.54 11.09
N MET A 52 -10.21 25.51 11.43
CA MET A 52 -11.56 25.66 12.00
C MET A 52 -11.52 26.38 13.34
N LEU A 53 -10.59 26.02 14.22
CA LEU A 53 -10.39 26.69 15.50
C LEU A 53 -10.04 28.18 15.31
N ALA A 54 -9.21 28.50 14.32
CA ALA A 54 -8.89 29.89 13.98
C ALA A 54 -10.14 30.68 13.58
N LYS A 55 -10.99 30.09 12.73
CA LYS A 55 -12.27 30.66 12.30
C LYS A 55 -13.21 30.92 13.48
N MET A 56 -13.30 29.98 14.42
CA MET A 56 -14.15 30.13 15.60
C MET A 56 -13.68 31.27 16.50
N TYR A 57 -12.37 31.41 16.71
CA TYR A 57 -11.80 32.57 17.43
C TYR A 57 -12.01 33.89 16.69
N GLU A 58 -11.90 33.91 15.37
CA GLU A 58 -12.12 35.12 14.56
C GLU A 58 -13.57 35.61 14.69
N ARG A 59 -14.53 34.67 14.69
CA ARG A 59 -15.98 34.98 14.71
C ARG A 59 -16.58 35.07 16.11
N GLY A 60 -15.86 34.63 17.15
CA GLY A 60 -16.42 34.50 18.50
C GLY A 60 -17.48 33.41 18.60
N GLU A 61 -17.33 32.32 17.84
CA GLU A 61 -18.26 31.18 17.87
C GLU A 61 -17.87 30.26 19.03
N GLY A 62 -18.65 30.25 20.11
CA GLY A 62 -18.39 29.44 21.31
C GLY A 62 -17.40 30.05 22.30
N CYS A 63 -16.81 31.21 21.98
CA CYS A 63 -15.94 32.01 22.83
C CYS A 63 -16.06 33.51 22.49
N GLU A 64 -15.35 34.38 23.20
CA GLU A 64 -15.21 35.78 22.76
C GLU A 64 -14.30 35.86 21.53
N ALA A 65 -14.63 36.76 20.59
CA ALA A 65 -13.83 36.98 19.40
C ALA A 65 -12.41 37.41 19.79
N ASN A 66 -11.41 36.75 19.23
CA ASN A 66 -10.00 36.95 19.55
C ASN A 66 -9.13 36.78 18.30
N GLU A 67 -8.90 37.90 17.62
CA GLU A 67 -8.10 37.97 16.39
C GLU A 67 -6.65 37.45 16.59
N LYS A 68 -6.09 37.66 17.78
CA LYS A 68 -4.72 37.22 18.09
C LYS A 68 -4.61 35.69 18.16
N GLU A 69 -5.58 35.02 18.79
CA GLU A 69 -5.64 33.56 18.81
C GLU A 69 -6.02 33.01 17.43
N ALA A 70 -6.93 33.65 16.69
CA ALA A 70 -7.24 33.27 15.32
C ALA A 70 -5.98 33.28 14.42
N LEU A 71 -5.22 34.38 14.43
CA LEU A 71 -3.99 34.50 13.66
C LEU A 71 -2.94 33.44 14.05
N LYS A 72 -2.84 33.11 15.33
CA LYS A 72 -1.95 32.06 15.83
C LYS A 72 -2.33 30.70 15.25
N TRP A 73 -3.60 30.32 15.29
CA TRP A 73 -4.06 29.03 14.77
C TRP A 73 -4.04 28.95 13.24
N TYR A 74 -4.33 30.05 12.53
CA TYR A 74 -4.10 30.12 11.08
C TYR A 74 -2.63 29.89 10.72
N LYS A 75 -1.70 30.47 11.49
CA LYS A 75 -0.26 30.22 11.30
C LYS A 75 0.10 28.75 11.55
N VAL A 76 -0.44 28.12 12.60
CA VAL A 76 -0.23 26.69 12.87
C VAL A 76 -0.72 25.85 11.69
N SER A 77 -1.97 26.03 11.26
CA SER A 77 -2.55 25.35 10.09
C SER A 77 -1.66 25.51 8.85
N SER A 78 -1.31 26.74 8.48
CA SER A 78 -0.49 27.03 7.31
C SER A 78 0.91 26.41 7.38
N ARG A 79 1.52 26.40 8.58
CA ARG A 79 2.86 25.86 8.78
C ARG A 79 2.85 24.35 8.70
N THR A 80 1.87 23.70 9.32
CA THR A 80 1.69 22.25 9.25
C THR A 80 1.44 21.82 7.80
N TYR A 81 0.57 22.50 7.06
CA TYR A 81 0.39 22.26 5.63
C TYR A 81 1.69 22.44 4.83
N TYR A 82 2.42 23.52 5.08
CA TYR A 82 3.71 23.77 4.42
C TYR A 82 4.75 22.70 4.75
N GLU A 83 4.85 22.24 6.01
CA GLU A 83 5.77 21.17 6.42
C GLU A 83 5.38 19.81 5.80
N GLN A 84 4.08 19.47 5.79
CA GLN A 84 3.56 18.27 5.12
C GLN A 84 3.86 18.29 3.61
N GLU A 85 3.65 19.44 2.94
CA GLU A 85 3.90 19.56 1.51
C GLU A 85 5.42 19.63 1.20
N ARG A 86 6.22 20.29 2.03
CA ARG A 86 7.68 20.45 1.86
C ARG A 86 8.41 19.11 1.79
N HIS A 87 7.99 18.13 2.58
CA HIS A 87 8.61 16.81 2.64
C HIS A 87 7.91 15.78 1.74
N SER A 88 6.87 16.17 1.01
CA SER A 88 6.19 15.28 0.08
C SER A 88 7.06 15.04 -1.16
N PRO A 89 7.39 13.79 -1.51
CA PRO A 89 8.05 13.48 -2.79
C PRO A 89 7.18 13.85 -4.00
N LEU A 90 5.87 14.12 -3.79
CA LEU A 90 4.94 14.56 -4.82
C LEU A 90 4.88 16.09 -4.99
N ARG A 91 5.63 16.87 -4.20
CA ARG A 91 5.57 18.35 -4.26
C ARG A 91 5.96 18.89 -5.63
N GLU A 92 7.10 18.44 -6.16
CA GLU A 92 7.55 18.85 -7.50
C GLU A 92 6.62 18.30 -8.60
N VAL A 93 6.07 17.10 -8.43
CA VAL A 93 5.06 16.54 -9.34
C VAL A 93 3.80 17.41 -9.37
N ARG A 94 3.26 17.80 -8.20
CA ARG A 94 2.09 18.70 -8.11
C ARG A 94 2.38 20.09 -8.65
N LYS A 95 3.61 20.59 -8.47
CA LYS A 95 4.06 21.85 -9.06
C LYS A 95 4.07 21.76 -10.58
N GLN A 96 4.66 20.71 -11.15
CA GLN A 96 4.66 20.45 -12.59
C GLN A 96 3.24 20.24 -13.15
N GLN A 97 2.36 19.53 -12.43
CA GLN A 97 0.93 19.40 -12.81
C GLN A 97 0.25 20.78 -12.92
N ARG A 98 0.49 21.66 -11.95
CA ARG A 98 -0.04 23.04 -11.99
C ARG A 98 0.55 23.83 -13.15
N GLU A 99 1.85 23.69 -13.42
CA GLU A 99 2.52 24.34 -14.55
C GLU A 99 1.97 23.87 -15.90
N ILE A 100 1.77 22.55 -16.07
CA ILE A 100 1.16 21.96 -17.28
C ILE A 100 -0.27 22.47 -17.48
N TYR A 101 -1.11 22.42 -16.44
CA TYR A 101 -2.47 22.97 -16.57
C TYR A 101 -2.45 24.49 -16.85
N SER A 102 -1.49 25.21 -16.28
CA SER A 102 -1.38 26.65 -16.49
C SER A 102 -1.00 27.01 -17.93
N SER A 103 -0.23 26.15 -18.62
CA SER A 103 0.19 26.34 -20.02
C SER A 103 -0.89 26.00 -21.03
N PHE A 104 -1.95 25.29 -20.65
CA PHE A 104 -3.07 25.02 -21.53
C PHE A 104 -3.82 26.31 -21.88
N GLU A 105 -4.19 26.44 -23.15
CA GLU A 105 -5.19 27.40 -23.60
C GLU A 105 -6.54 27.02 -22.97
N LYS A 106 -7.14 27.95 -22.22
CA LYS A 106 -8.35 27.68 -21.43
C LYS A 106 -9.55 28.25 -22.20
N PRO A 107 -10.43 27.41 -22.77
CA PRO A 107 -11.65 27.89 -23.40
C PRO A 107 -12.58 28.52 -22.36
N GLU A 108 -13.54 29.36 -22.78
CA GLU A 108 -14.51 29.99 -21.87
C GLU A 108 -15.42 28.97 -21.16
N ASP A 109 -15.66 27.83 -21.80
CA ASP A 109 -16.50 26.77 -21.27
C ASP A 109 -15.90 26.13 -20.01
N LYS A 110 -16.60 26.28 -18.89
CA LYS A 110 -16.13 25.82 -17.56
C LYS A 110 -16.04 24.30 -17.45
N GLU A 111 -16.91 23.57 -18.15
CA GLU A 111 -16.89 22.11 -18.15
C GLU A 111 -15.61 21.62 -18.84
N THR A 112 -15.28 22.20 -19.99
CA THR A 112 -14.04 21.92 -20.73
C THR A 112 -12.80 22.29 -19.92
N GLN A 113 -12.78 23.43 -19.21
CA GLN A 113 -11.69 23.75 -18.28
C GLN A 113 -11.53 22.71 -17.17
N THR A 114 -12.64 22.15 -16.68
CA THR A 114 -12.63 21.08 -15.67
C THR A 114 -12.03 19.80 -16.26
N THR A 115 -12.42 19.43 -17.48
CA THR A 115 -11.81 18.30 -18.20
C THR A 115 -10.32 18.49 -18.41
N LEU A 116 -9.87 19.68 -18.82
CA LEU A 116 -8.45 20.00 -18.98
C LEU A 116 -7.67 19.89 -17.66
N ARG A 117 -8.29 20.27 -16.54
CA ARG A 117 -7.71 20.11 -15.20
C ARG A 117 -7.58 18.64 -14.83
N GLN A 118 -8.63 17.85 -15.05
CA GLN A 118 -8.64 16.42 -14.81
C GLN A 118 -7.57 15.72 -15.66
N TYR A 119 -7.43 16.11 -16.93
CA TYR A 119 -6.38 15.59 -17.81
C TYR A 119 -4.98 15.91 -17.27
N ALA A 120 -4.68 17.17 -16.91
CA ALA A 120 -3.38 17.54 -16.35
C ALA A 120 -3.05 16.78 -15.04
N GLN A 121 -4.07 16.56 -14.19
CA GLN A 121 -3.91 15.75 -12.98
C GLN A 121 -3.62 14.28 -13.32
N SER A 122 -4.32 13.72 -14.32
CA SER A 122 -4.22 12.32 -14.72
C SER A 122 -2.81 11.86 -15.13
N LEU A 123 -1.98 12.78 -15.62
CA LEU A 123 -0.62 12.51 -16.11
C LEU A 123 0.31 11.87 -15.05
N TYR A 124 -0.03 11.93 -13.76
CA TYR A 124 0.80 11.41 -12.66
C TYR A 124 0.02 10.61 -11.62
N ASN A 125 -1.10 10.01 -12.02
CA ASN A 125 -2.03 9.36 -11.09
C ASN A 125 -1.56 7.99 -10.55
N PHE A 126 -0.59 7.35 -11.21
CA PHE A 126 -0.09 6.05 -10.76
C PHE A 126 0.95 6.20 -9.65
N LYS A 127 0.77 5.42 -8.59
CA LYS A 127 1.70 5.29 -7.46
C LYS A 127 2.27 3.88 -7.43
N ALA A 128 3.42 3.68 -6.81
CA ALA A 128 3.90 2.33 -6.52
C ALA A 128 2.96 1.64 -5.50
N HIS A 129 2.65 0.36 -5.73
CA HIS A 129 1.89 -0.46 -4.79
C HIS A 129 2.82 -1.36 -3.97
N ASN A 130 3.61 -2.20 -4.63
CA ASN A 130 4.76 -2.90 -4.09
C ASN A 130 6.08 -2.30 -4.64
N SER A 131 7.23 -2.83 -4.21
CA SER A 131 8.53 -2.44 -4.78
C SER A 131 8.57 -2.74 -6.28
N ASN A 132 9.02 -1.77 -7.08
CA ASN A 132 9.29 -1.91 -8.51
C ASN A 132 10.78 -2.15 -8.67
N TYR A 133 11.17 -3.33 -9.12
CA TYR A 133 12.56 -3.75 -9.17
C TYR A 133 12.88 -4.58 -10.41
N ILE A 134 14.17 -4.60 -10.73
CA ILE A 134 14.79 -5.55 -11.66
C ILE A 134 16.01 -6.15 -10.97
N LEU A 135 16.08 -7.48 -10.97
CA LEU A 135 17.21 -8.29 -10.52
C LEU A 135 17.80 -8.92 -11.78
N PRO A 136 18.80 -8.28 -12.42
CA PRO A 136 19.43 -8.85 -13.60
C PRO A 136 19.88 -10.29 -13.35
N LEU A 137 20.44 -10.55 -12.16
CA LEU A 137 20.86 -11.89 -11.74
C LEU A 137 20.08 -12.34 -10.50
N SER A 138 19.31 -13.40 -10.68
CA SER A 138 18.75 -14.23 -9.61
C SER A 138 19.19 -15.67 -9.82
N TYR A 139 19.63 -16.35 -8.76
CA TYR A 139 20.19 -17.69 -8.83
C TYR A 139 19.51 -18.63 -7.83
N ARG A 140 18.98 -19.74 -8.33
CA ARG A 140 18.39 -20.83 -7.54
C ARG A 140 19.48 -21.80 -7.06
N TYR A 141 19.51 -22.08 -5.76
CA TYR A 141 20.55 -22.90 -5.13
C TYR A 141 20.14 -24.35 -4.82
N ASP A 142 18.85 -24.68 -4.90
CA ASP A 142 18.34 -26.02 -4.60
C ASP A 142 17.45 -26.55 -5.73
N GLY A 143 17.50 -27.86 -5.99
CA GLY A 143 16.69 -28.47 -7.05
C GLY A 143 16.94 -27.88 -8.45
N ASP A 144 16.05 -28.24 -9.37
CA ASP A 144 16.00 -27.72 -10.74
C ASP A 144 14.57 -27.25 -11.04
N TYR A 145 14.44 -26.31 -11.98
CA TYR A 145 13.14 -25.91 -12.50
C TYR A 145 12.61 -26.94 -13.50
N ALA A 146 11.29 -27.08 -13.57
CA ALA A 146 10.66 -27.85 -14.64
C ALA A 146 10.94 -27.19 -16.00
N SER A 147 11.04 -28.00 -17.05
CA SER A 147 11.16 -27.50 -18.41
C SER A 147 9.88 -26.79 -18.84
N VAL A 148 10.01 -25.73 -19.64
CA VAL A 148 8.88 -24.90 -20.10
C VAL A 148 8.87 -24.90 -21.62
N ASN A 149 7.75 -25.26 -22.24
CA ASN A 149 7.59 -25.32 -23.70
C ASN A 149 8.70 -26.11 -24.42
N GLY A 150 9.14 -27.22 -23.83
CA GLY A 150 10.23 -28.04 -24.37
C GLY A 150 11.64 -27.47 -24.16
N HIS A 151 11.77 -26.30 -23.53
CA HIS A 151 13.06 -25.70 -23.18
C HIS A 151 13.47 -26.09 -21.76
N ARG A 152 14.72 -26.56 -21.61
CA ARG A 152 15.35 -26.71 -20.31
C ARG A 152 15.52 -25.34 -19.68
N VAL A 153 15.22 -25.27 -18.38
CA VAL A 153 15.34 -24.06 -17.58
C VAL A 153 16.63 -24.12 -16.76
N GLU A 154 17.38 -23.02 -16.77
CA GLU A 154 18.61 -22.87 -16.00
C GLU A 154 18.36 -22.20 -14.64
N LYS A 155 19.32 -22.35 -13.73
CA LYS A 155 19.22 -21.83 -12.35
C LYS A 155 19.35 -20.32 -12.24
N ALA A 156 19.98 -19.69 -13.24
CA ALA A 156 20.16 -18.25 -13.32
C ALA A 156 19.08 -17.62 -14.20
N GLU A 157 18.43 -16.57 -13.70
CA GLU A 157 17.38 -15.83 -14.41
C GLU A 157 17.37 -14.36 -14.03
N THR A 158 16.79 -13.53 -14.91
CA THR A 158 16.42 -12.17 -14.57
C THR A 158 15.02 -12.18 -13.95
N GLU A 159 14.86 -11.57 -12.78
CA GLU A 159 13.55 -11.41 -12.14
C GLU A 159 13.20 -9.92 -12.10
N PHE A 160 11.95 -9.56 -12.39
CA PHE A 160 11.49 -8.19 -12.19
C PHE A 160 10.04 -8.14 -11.73
N GLN A 161 9.69 -7.02 -11.10
CA GLN A 161 8.34 -6.72 -10.66
C GLN A 161 7.95 -5.30 -11.07
N VAL A 162 6.77 -5.19 -11.67
CA VAL A 162 6.08 -3.92 -11.89
C VAL A 162 4.84 -3.92 -11.01
N SER A 163 4.67 -2.91 -10.18
CA SER A 163 3.56 -2.84 -9.23
C SER A 163 3.08 -1.42 -9.05
N VAL A 164 1.87 -1.16 -9.54
CA VAL A 164 1.25 0.17 -9.57
C VAL A 164 -0.12 0.13 -8.91
N LYS A 165 -0.54 1.27 -8.37
CA LYS A 165 -1.90 1.51 -7.91
C LYS A 165 -2.42 2.88 -8.32
N PHE A 166 -3.74 2.98 -8.35
CA PHE A 166 -4.48 4.22 -8.53
C PHE A 166 -5.52 4.34 -7.42
N ASP A 167 -5.45 5.41 -6.65
CA ASP A 167 -6.44 5.74 -5.62
C ASP A 167 -7.50 6.62 -6.29
N PHE A 168 -8.73 6.14 -6.43
CA PHE A 168 -9.74 6.76 -7.32
C PHE A 168 -10.94 7.39 -6.58
N ALA A 169 -11.15 7.04 -5.31
CA ALA A 169 -12.15 7.66 -4.46
C ALA A 169 -11.70 7.66 -3.00
N THR A 170 -12.20 8.62 -2.23
CA THR A 170 -11.91 8.75 -0.79
C THR A 170 -13.15 9.15 -0.02
N ASN A 171 -13.28 8.65 1.22
CA ASN A 171 -14.23 9.13 2.23
C ASN A 171 -15.71 9.14 1.78
N LEU A 172 -16.16 8.09 1.09
CA LEU A 172 -17.55 7.89 0.68
C LEU A 172 -18.50 7.62 1.86
N PHE A 173 -17.98 7.08 2.97
CA PHE A 173 -18.71 6.71 4.19
C PHE A 173 -18.21 7.41 5.44
N HIS A 174 -17.42 8.48 5.28
CA HIS A 174 -16.93 9.31 6.39
C HIS A 174 -15.98 8.58 7.38
N PHE A 175 -15.24 7.55 6.92
CA PHE A 175 -14.22 6.85 7.71
C PHE A 175 -12.78 7.17 7.29
N GLY A 176 -12.57 8.18 6.45
CA GLY A 176 -11.27 8.50 5.86
C GLY A 176 -10.79 7.45 4.85
N GLU A 177 -11.68 6.58 4.36
CA GLU A 177 -11.29 5.43 3.58
C GLU A 177 -10.80 5.79 2.18
N ILE A 178 -9.91 4.96 1.64
CA ILE A 178 -9.27 5.16 0.34
C ILE A 178 -9.58 3.94 -0.52
N TYR A 179 -10.23 4.16 -1.65
CA TYR A 179 -10.55 3.15 -2.65
C TYR A 179 -9.48 3.11 -3.72
N SER A 180 -8.92 1.94 -3.96
CA SER A 180 -7.81 1.77 -4.88
C SER A 180 -8.01 0.55 -5.79
N VAL A 181 -7.50 0.68 -7.00
CA VAL A 181 -7.17 -0.45 -7.87
C VAL A 181 -5.66 -0.57 -7.96
N ALA A 182 -5.15 -1.80 -7.97
CA ALA A 182 -3.73 -2.08 -8.11
C ALA A 182 -3.49 -3.19 -9.13
N TYR A 183 -2.28 -3.21 -9.66
CA TYR A 183 -1.79 -4.23 -10.54
C TYR A 183 -0.35 -4.53 -10.20
N THR A 184 -0.05 -5.79 -9.89
CA THR A 184 1.30 -6.30 -9.71
C THR A 184 1.58 -7.37 -10.75
N GLN A 185 2.70 -7.25 -11.45
CA GLN A 185 3.23 -8.29 -12.32
C GLN A 185 4.60 -8.70 -11.85
N ARG A 186 4.83 -10.00 -11.66
CA ARG A 186 6.15 -10.59 -11.42
C ARG A 186 6.54 -11.42 -12.64
N SER A 187 7.80 -11.38 -13.05
CA SER A 187 8.25 -12.12 -14.22
C SER A 187 9.65 -12.67 -14.02
N PHE A 188 9.84 -13.90 -14.49
CA PHE A 188 11.04 -14.72 -14.33
C PHE A 188 11.54 -15.09 -15.73
N TRP A 189 12.63 -14.47 -16.14
CA TRP A 189 13.11 -14.45 -17.52
C TRP A 189 14.43 -15.20 -17.64
N GLN A 190 14.46 -16.22 -18.51
CA GLN A 190 15.66 -17.01 -18.83
C GLN A 190 16.59 -16.25 -19.78
N ALA A 191 16.95 -15.01 -19.43
CA ALA A 191 17.68 -14.05 -20.24
C ALA A 191 19.06 -14.53 -20.72
N TYR A 192 19.62 -15.53 -20.05
CA TYR A 192 20.95 -16.08 -20.30
C TYR A 192 20.93 -17.36 -21.16
N THR A 193 19.75 -17.80 -21.62
CA THR A 193 19.59 -18.96 -22.50
C THR A 193 19.47 -18.54 -23.96
N ASP A 194 19.79 -19.43 -24.90
CA ASP A 194 19.83 -19.13 -26.34
C ASP A 194 18.52 -18.54 -26.88
N SER A 195 17.36 -19.00 -26.39
CA SER A 195 16.04 -18.52 -26.81
C SER A 195 15.46 -17.40 -25.93
N ALA A 196 16.11 -17.06 -24.82
CA ALA A 196 15.74 -15.97 -23.91
C ALA A 196 14.22 -15.91 -23.58
N PHE A 197 13.61 -17.04 -23.23
CA PHE A 197 12.17 -17.15 -22.99
C PHE A 197 11.77 -16.79 -21.55
N PHE A 198 10.51 -16.40 -21.35
CA PHE A 198 9.95 -16.24 -20.01
C PHE A 198 9.58 -17.59 -19.41
N ARG A 199 10.21 -17.94 -18.29
CA ARG A 199 9.89 -19.15 -17.53
C ARG A 199 8.53 -19.03 -16.86
N GLU A 200 8.18 -17.84 -16.38
CA GLU A 200 6.91 -17.57 -15.72
C GLU A 200 6.63 -16.06 -15.66
N SER A 201 5.35 -15.70 -15.72
CA SER A 201 4.86 -14.37 -15.37
C SER A 201 3.58 -14.52 -14.54
N ASN A 202 3.44 -13.78 -13.44
CA ASN A 202 2.23 -13.75 -12.63
C ASN A 202 1.61 -12.36 -12.68
N TYR A 203 0.30 -12.31 -12.94
CA TYR A 203 -0.51 -11.12 -13.15
C TYR A 203 -1.51 -11.01 -12.01
N ASN A 204 -1.40 -9.96 -11.19
CA ASN A 204 -2.18 -9.80 -9.97
C ASN A 204 -2.89 -8.44 -9.93
N PRO A 205 -4.07 -8.30 -10.56
CA PRO A 205 -4.97 -7.19 -10.31
C PRO A 205 -5.67 -7.32 -8.95
N GLU A 206 -5.80 -6.21 -8.24
CA GLU A 206 -6.48 -6.11 -6.96
C GLU A 206 -7.38 -4.88 -6.90
N PHE A 207 -8.50 -5.00 -6.21
CA PHE A 207 -9.30 -3.87 -5.73
C PHE A 207 -9.30 -3.92 -4.21
N PHE A 208 -9.13 -2.78 -3.56
CA PHE A 208 -9.19 -2.72 -2.11
C PHE A 208 -9.62 -1.37 -1.57
N VAL A 209 -10.10 -1.41 -0.33
CA VAL A 209 -10.44 -0.24 0.48
C VAL A 209 -9.54 -0.22 1.69
N THR A 210 -8.84 0.89 1.91
CA THR A 210 -7.99 1.09 3.10
C THR A 210 -8.64 2.11 4.02
N ILE A 211 -8.86 1.74 5.27
CA ILE A 211 -9.42 2.60 6.31
C ILE A 211 -8.26 2.96 7.27
N PRO A 212 -7.76 4.21 7.25
CA PRO A 212 -6.75 4.66 8.19
C PRO A 212 -7.35 4.77 9.59
N THR A 213 -6.59 4.40 10.62
CA THR A 213 -7.03 4.53 12.02
C THR A 213 -6.57 5.82 12.68
N SER A 214 -5.80 6.66 11.97
CA SER A 214 -5.26 7.93 12.49
C SER A 214 -6.35 8.88 12.96
N GLU A 215 -7.49 8.92 12.26
CA GLU A 215 -8.65 9.73 12.64
C GLU A 215 -9.37 9.20 13.88
N MET A 216 -9.07 7.96 14.31
CA MET A 216 -9.62 7.34 15.51
C MET A 216 -8.69 7.44 16.74
N GLY A 217 -7.58 8.19 16.63
CA GLY A 217 -6.59 8.46 17.68
C GLY A 217 -5.14 8.05 17.32
N ASP A 218 -4.19 8.98 17.51
CA ASP A 218 -2.77 8.90 17.12
C ASP A 218 -1.98 7.72 17.74
N GLY A 219 -2.38 7.26 18.94
CA GLY A 219 -1.63 6.28 19.74
C GLY A 219 -1.85 4.79 19.45
N ARG A 220 -2.66 4.41 18.44
CA ARG A 220 -2.98 2.98 18.21
C ARG A 220 -1.81 2.21 17.59
N LEU A 221 -1.62 0.97 18.06
CA LEU A 221 -0.69 -0.01 17.48
C LEU A 221 -1.06 -0.31 16.02
N ILE A 222 -2.36 -0.36 15.71
CA ILE A 222 -2.90 -0.55 14.35
C ILE A 222 -3.02 0.82 13.69
N LYS A 223 -2.41 0.98 12.50
CA LYS A 223 -2.37 2.20 11.68
C LYS A 223 -3.37 2.23 10.53
N ALA A 224 -3.78 1.06 10.04
CA ALA A 224 -4.83 0.94 9.04
C ALA A 224 -5.40 -0.48 9.02
N VAL A 225 -6.62 -0.59 8.50
CA VAL A 225 -7.26 -1.85 8.10
C VAL A 225 -7.54 -1.77 6.61
N ARG A 226 -7.26 -2.83 5.86
CA ARG A 226 -7.58 -2.92 4.42
C ARG A 226 -8.43 -4.15 4.15
N PHE A 227 -9.41 -4.03 3.28
CA PHE A 227 -10.18 -5.15 2.74
C PHE A 227 -10.05 -5.17 1.22
N GLY A 228 -9.82 -6.34 0.65
CA GLY A 228 -9.52 -6.48 -0.77
C GLY A 228 -10.16 -7.70 -1.42
N VAL A 229 -10.28 -7.60 -2.73
CA VAL A 229 -10.51 -8.73 -3.63
C VAL A 229 -9.41 -8.72 -4.67
N GLY A 230 -8.86 -9.89 -4.94
CA GLY A 230 -7.76 -10.05 -5.88
C GLY A 230 -7.93 -11.28 -6.75
N HIS A 231 -7.30 -11.20 -7.92
CA HIS A 231 -7.09 -12.31 -8.81
C HIS A 231 -5.59 -12.43 -9.06
N GLU A 232 -5.05 -13.64 -9.07
CA GLU A 232 -3.70 -13.87 -9.56
C GLU A 232 -3.72 -15.05 -10.52
N SER A 233 -3.12 -14.87 -11.69
CA SER A 233 -2.94 -15.93 -12.67
C SER A 233 -1.60 -15.82 -13.37
N ASN A 234 -1.17 -16.89 -14.03
CA ASN A 234 0.04 -16.88 -14.84
C ASN A 234 -0.19 -16.64 -16.33
N GLY A 235 -1.45 -16.45 -16.75
CA GLY A 235 -1.82 -16.18 -18.14
C GLY A 235 -1.49 -17.32 -19.11
N ARG A 236 -1.24 -18.53 -18.61
CA ARG A 236 -1.00 -19.73 -19.41
C ARG A 236 -2.29 -20.51 -19.63
N GLY A 237 -2.27 -21.42 -20.61
CA GLY A 237 -3.38 -22.33 -20.88
C GLY A 237 -3.01 -23.79 -20.64
N GLY A 238 -4.03 -24.63 -20.45
CA GLY A 238 -3.88 -26.08 -20.34
C GLY A 238 -3.23 -26.50 -19.02
N GLU A 239 -2.37 -27.53 -19.05
CA GLU A 239 -1.78 -28.10 -17.82
C GLU A 239 -0.84 -27.13 -17.07
N ALA A 240 -0.35 -26.09 -17.75
CA ALA A 240 0.50 -25.06 -17.15
C ALA A 240 -0.30 -23.86 -16.60
N GLU A 241 -1.61 -23.82 -16.81
CA GLU A 241 -2.47 -22.76 -16.30
C GLU A 241 -2.50 -22.80 -14.78
N ARG A 242 -2.28 -21.64 -14.16
CA ARG A 242 -2.40 -21.48 -12.71
C ARG A 242 -3.15 -20.20 -12.43
N SER A 243 -4.13 -20.27 -11.54
CA SER A 243 -4.95 -19.13 -11.14
C SER A 243 -5.64 -19.33 -9.81
N TRP A 244 -5.98 -18.23 -9.17
CA TRP A 244 -6.88 -18.21 -8.03
C TRP A 244 -7.49 -16.82 -7.86
N ASN A 245 -8.68 -16.80 -7.25
CA ASN A 245 -9.34 -15.60 -6.79
C ASN A 245 -9.39 -15.61 -5.26
N TYR A 246 -9.29 -14.46 -4.62
CA TYR A 246 -9.29 -14.38 -3.16
C TYR A 246 -9.95 -13.11 -2.63
N LEU A 247 -10.48 -13.21 -1.42
CA LEU A 247 -10.76 -12.06 -0.57
C LEU A 247 -9.67 -11.95 0.48
N ASP A 248 -9.24 -10.74 0.79
CA ASP A 248 -8.21 -10.49 1.80
C ASP A 248 -8.58 -9.38 2.79
N SER A 249 -7.93 -9.46 3.94
CA SER A 249 -7.92 -8.39 4.93
C SER A 249 -6.50 -8.18 5.45
N SER A 250 -6.03 -6.93 5.47
CA SER A 250 -4.75 -6.56 6.08
C SER A 250 -4.93 -5.69 7.31
N LEU A 251 -4.14 -5.98 8.34
CA LEU A 251 -3.93 -5.10 9.49
C LEU A 251 -2.50 -4.56 9.43
N PHE A 252 -2.37 -3.23 9.47
CA PHE A 252 -1.07 -2.56 9.47
C PHE A 252 -0.74 -2.11 10.89
N PHE A 253 0.44 -2.47 11.38
CA PHE A 253 0.91 -2.13 12.73
C PHE A 253 2.17 -1.28 12.68
N GLN A 254 2.36 -0.47 13.72
CA GLN A 254 3.63 0.21 13.96
C GLN A 254 3.99 0.18 15.44
N TYR A 255 5.23 -0.24 15.73
CA TYR A 255 5.84 -0.10 17.05
C TYR A 255 7.23 0.52 16.90
N LYS A 256 7.38 1.76 17.39
CA LYS A 256 8.58 2.58 17.15
C LYS A 256 8.88 2.64 15.65
N SER A 257 10.07 2.22 15.22
CA SER A 257 10.48 2.18 13.82
C SER A 257 10.06 0.90 13.10
N ILE A 258 9.49 -0.10 13.79
CA ILE A 258 9.06 -1.36 13.17
C ILE A 258 7.65 -1.18 12.61
N LEU A 259 7.49 -1.46 11.32
CA LEU A 259 6.19 -1.58 10.66
C LEU A 259 5.89 -3.06 10.45
N ALA A 260 4.63 -3.45 10.54
CA ALA A 260 4.20 -4.81 10.24
C ALA A 260 2.87 -4.84 9.49
N GLU A 261 2.66 -5.85 8.66
CA GLU A 261 1.39 -6.15 8.00
C GLU A 261 1.03 -7.62 8.27
N LEU A 262 -0.14 -7.86 8.84
CA LEU A 262 -0.79 -9.17 8.83
C LEU A 262 -1.83 -9.17 7.71
N LYS A 263 -1.55 -9.86 6.60
CA LYS A 263 -2.53 -10.09 5.53
C LYS A 263 -3.10 -11.49 5.69
N LEU A 264 -4.41 -11.61 5.78
CA LEU A 264 -5.15 -12.87 5.79
C LEU A 264 -6.00 -12.95 4.52
N TRP A 265 -6.17 -14.15 3.98
CA TRP A 265 -7.01 -14.35 2.80
C TRP A 265 -7.80 -15.64 2.86
N THR A 266 -8.92 -15.63 2.14
CA THR A 266 -9.70 -16.82 1.81
C THR A 266 -9.76 -16.97 0.30
N ARG A 267 -9.47 -18.17 -0.19
CA ARG A 267 -9.63 -18.51 -1.61
C ARG A 267 -11.11 -18.54 -1.95
N LEU A 268 -11.46 -17.94 -3.09
CA LEU A 268 -12.78 -18.02 -3.68
C LEU A 268 -12.86 -19.24 -4.62
N PRO A 269 -14.04 -19.84 -4.80
CA PRO A 269 -14.21 -20.96 -5.72
C PRO A 269 -14.01 -20.51 -7.17
N ASP A 270 -13.32 -21.35 -7.94
CA ASP A 270 -13.12 -21.18 -9.38
C ASP A 270 -14.11 -22.06 -10.17
N ALA A 271 -14.50 -21.65 -11.38
CA ALA A 271 -15.36 -22.48 -12.24
C ALA A 271 -14.67 -23.77 -12.68
N TYR A 272 -13.35 -23.70 -12.89
CA TYR A 272 -12.44 -24.82 -13.06
C TYR A 272 -11.18 -24.54 -12.26
N ASP A 273 -10.75 -25.50 -11.45
CA ASP A 273 -9.60 -25.34 -10.56
C ASP A 273 -8.36 -26.04 -11.14
N TYR A 274 -7.44 -25.25 -11.70
CA TYR A 274 -6.19 -25.75 -12.27
C TYR A 274 -5.13 -26.11 -11.23
N ASN A 275 -5.34 -25.73 -9.98
CA ASN A 275 -4.39 -25.91 -8.88
C ASN A 275 -5.15 -26.08 -7.56
N PRO A 276 -5.87 -27.21 -7.38
CA PRO A 276 -6.72 -27.45 -6.21
C PRO A 276 -5.94 -27.40 -4.90
N GLU A 277 -4.72 -27.94 -4.90
CA GLU A 277 -3.81 -27.99 -3.74
C GLU A 277 -3.16 -26.64 -3.41
N LEU A 278 -3.45 -25.56 -4.18
CA LEU A 278 -2.80 -24.27 -4.01
C LEU A 278 -2.93 -23.75 -2.59
N ILE A 279 -4.14 -23.82 -2.00
CA ILE A 279 -4.38 -23.24 -0.68
C ILE A 279 -3.70 -24.04 0.44
N ASP A 280 -3.58 -25.36 0.27
CA ASP A 280 -2.89 -26.25 1.22
C ASP A 280 -1.38 -25.99 1.25
N VAL A 281 -0.82 -25.49 0.14
CA VAL A 281 0.56 -24.99 0.11
C VAL A 281 0.64 -23.56 0.59
N MET A 282 -0.25 -22.70 0.10
CA MET A 282 -0.08 -21.27 0.23
C MET A 282 -0.48 -20.74 1.62
N GLY A 283 -1.28 -21.50 2.37
CA GLY A 283 -1.86 -21.09 3.65
C GLY A 283 -2.88 -19.96 3.48
N HIS A 284 -3.25 -19.33 4.60
CA HIS A 284 -4.32 -18.33 4.67
C HIS A 284 -3.83 -16.93 5.02
N GLY A 285 -2.54 -16.67 4.91
CA GLY A 285 -2.00 -15.36 5.26
C GLY A 285 -0.49 -15.28 5.24
N TYR A 286 0.01 -14.06 5.35
CA TYR A 286 1.41 -13.77 5.66
C TYR A 286 1.53 -12.75 6.77
N LEU A 287 2.69 -12.75 7.43
CA LEU A 287 3.15 -11.67 8.30
C LEU A 287 4.37 -11.01 7.66
N LYS A 288 4.29 -9.71 7.39
CA LYS A 288 5.40 -8.90 6.87
C LYS A 288 5.89 -7.94 7.94
N PHE A 289 7.20 -7.81 8.08
CA PHE A 289 7.87 -6.77 8.86
C PHE A 289 8.68 -5.87 7.93
N THR A 290 8.63 -4.57 8.17
CA THR A 290 9.43 -3.57 7.47
C THR A 290 10.24 -2.80 8.51
N LEU A 291 11.57 -2.84 8.36
CA LEU A 291 12.56 -2.40 9.34
C LEU A 291 13.45 -1.29 8.75
N PRO A 292 13.01 -0.03 8.79
CA PRO A 292 13.81 1.12 8.41
C PRO A 292 14.90 1.41 9.46
N TYR A 293 16.14 1.60 9.00
CA TYR A 293 17.24 2.10 9.81
C TYR A 293 18.15 3.02 8.99
N LYS A 294 18.17 4.32 9.30
CA LYS A 294 18.87 5.34 8.51
C LYS A 294 18.45 5.26 7.03
N LYS A 295 19.38 4.90 6.13
CA LYS A 295 19.14 4.75 4.69
C LYS A 295 18.75 3.32 4.28
N HIS A 296 18.86 2.36 5.20
CA HIS A 296 18.59 0.95 4.98
C HIS A 296 17.10 0.65 5.18
N LEU A 297 16.54 -0.21 4.34
CA LEU A 297 15.21 -0.77 4.53
C LEU A 297 15.29 -2.29 4.36
N LEU A 298 14.83 -3.03 5.36
CA LEU A 298 14.74 -4.49 5.33
C LEU A 298 13.28 -4.91 5.48
N ASP A 299 12.77 -5.62 4.48
CA ASP A 299 11.47 -6.28 4.51
C ASP A 299 11.66 -7.77 4.77
N ILE A 300 10.87 -8.34 5.67
CA ILE A 300 10.83 -9.78 5.96
C ILE A 300 9.38 -10.23 5.88
N LYS A 301 9.04 -11.11 4.95
CA LYS A 301 7.71 -11.68 4.76
C LYS A 301 7.75 -13.17 5.09
N LEU A 302 6.90 -13.57 6.02
CA LEU A 302 6.77 -14.93 6.53
C LEU A 302 5.39 -15.48 6.17
N ARG A 303 5.37 -16.70 5.66
CA ARG A 303 4.14 -17.40 5.27
C ARG A 303 4.20 -18.83 5.74
N SER A 304 3.07 -19.36 6.19
CA SER A 304 2.95 -20.74 6.63
C SER A 304 1.53 -21.26 6.40
N ASN A 305 1.41 -22.52 6.04
CA ASN A 305 0.15 -23.25 6.07
C ASN A 305 -0.19 -23.81 7.47
N PHE A 306 0.64 -23.51 8.49
CA PHE A 306 0.58 -24.03 9.86
C PHE A 306 0.73 -25.57 9.98
N SER A 307 1.19 -26.21 8.92
CA SER A 307 1.55 -27.62 8.86
C SER A 307 3.05 -27.72 8.52
N ASP A 308 3.37 -28.01 7.27
CA ASP A 308 4.69 -28.41 6.78
C ASP A 308 5.23 -27.49 5.68
N LYS A 309 4.39 -26.62 5.10
CA LYS A 309 4.76 -25.71 4.00
C LYS A 309 4.73 -24.25 4.44
N GLY A 310 5.62 -23.47 3.84
CA GLY A 310 5.76 -22.06 4.14
C GLY A 310 6.82 -21.40 3.27
N ALA A 311 7.02 -20.10 3.50
CA ALA A 311 8.04 -19.33 2.81
C ALA A 311 8.56 -18.18 3.66
N LEU A 312 9.83 -17.88 3.46
CA LEU A 312 10.52 -16.68 3.92
C LEU A 312 10.98 -15.90 2.68
N GLU A 313 10.54 -14.65 2.56
CA GLU A 313 11.09 -13.68 1.62
C GLU A 313 11.72 -12.54 2.41
N SER A 314 12.96 -12.18 2.09
CA SER A 314 13.68 -11.07 2.70
C SER A 314 14.21 -10.14 1.61
N ASN A 315 13.85 -8.87 1.67
CA ASN A 315 14.25 -7.86 0.69
C ASN A 315 14.99 -6.73 1.39
N TYR A 316 16.22 -6.44 0.94
CA TYR A 316 17.03 -5.34 1.45
C TYR A 316 17.22 -4.27 0.38
N SER A 317 17.06 -3.00 0.75
CA SER A 317 17.34 -1.89 -0.14
C SER A 317 18.16 -0.76 0.49
N TYR A 318 18.95 -0.08 -0.35
CA TYR A 318 19.78 1.06 0.02
C TYR A 318 19.93 2.06 -1.14
N PRO A 319 19.76 3.38 -0.93
CA PRO A 319 19.83 4.37 -2.01
C PRO A 319 21.22 4.42 -2.63
N ILE A 320 21.29 4.45 -3.97
CA ILE A 320 22.54 4.54 -4.71
C ILE A 320 22.87 6.00 -4.97
N SER A 321 24.09 6.40 -4.61
CA SER A 321 24.60 7.76 -4.82
C SER A 321 23.80 8.83 -4.05
N SER A 322 23.78 10.06 -4.56
CA SER A 322 22.99 11.19 -4.07
C SER A 322 21.52 11.16 -4.52
N ARG A 323 21.09 10.08 -5.20
CA ARG A 323 19.71 9.90 -5.68
C ARG A 323 18.88 9.16 -4.64
N ASP A 324 17.74 9.74 -4.29
CA ASP A 324 16.79 9.15 -3.34
C ASP A 324 15.69 8.29 -4.03
N ASP A 325 15.79 8.11 -5.35
CA ASP A 325 14.80 7.44 -6.21
C ASP A 325 15.33 6.18 -6.92
N LEU A 326 16.58 5.78 -6.65
CA LEU A 326 17.20 4.55 -7.14
C LEU A 326 17.89 3.82 -5.99
N PHE A 327 17.57 2.54 -5.81
CA PHE A 327 18.07 1.73 -4.70
C PHE A 327 18.78 0.49 -5.22
N PHE A 328 19.90 0.15 -4.59
CA PHE A 328 20.45 -1.19 -4.63
C PHE A 328 19.44 -2.11 -3.95
N TYR A 329 19.21 -3.29 -4.52
CA TYR A 329 18.19 -4.21 -4.07
C TYR A 329 18.72 -5.64 -4.02
N LEU A 330 18.54 -6.29 -2.87
CA LEU A 330 18.81 -7.71 -2.67
C LEU A 330 17.52 -8.41 -2.27
N LYS A 331 17.25 -9.55 -2.88
CA LYS A 331 16.11 -10.41 -2.56
C LYS A 331 16.60 -11.80 -2.20
N PHE A 332 16.08 -12.34 -1.13
CA PHE A 332 16.26 -13.73 -0.74
C PHE A 332 14.89 -14.39 -0.60
N PHE A 333 14.72 -15.54 -1.22
CA PHE A 333 13.52 -16.35 -1.12
C PHE A 333 13.88 -17.77 -0.70
N ASN A 334 13.13 -18.34 0.24
CA ASN A 334 13.28 -19.71 0.70
C ASN A 334 11.92 -20.29 1.09
N GLY A 335 11.40 -21.23 0.31
CA GLY A 335 10.16 -21.95 0.60
C GLY A 335 9.34 -22.25 -0.65
N TYR A 336 8.03 -22.32 -0.49
CA TYR A 336 7.08 -22.65 -1.56
C TYR A 336 6.38 -21.40 -2.10
N GLY A 337 5.89 -21.44 -3.34
CA GLY A 337 5.12 -20.35 -3.96
C GLY A 337 5.89 -19.06 -4.13
N GLU A 338 7.10 -19.16 -4.69
CA GLU A 338 7.80 -17.99 -5.24
C GLU A 338 7.02 -17.39 -6.42
N SER A 339 6.45 -18.28 -7.24
CA SER A 339 5.62 -18.01 -8.41
C SER A 339 4.45 -19.01 -8.44
N LEU A 340 3.41 -18.75 -9.24
CA LEU A 340 2.28 -19.68 -9.33
C LEU A 340 2.67 -21.03 -9.95
N ILE A 341 3.55 -21.08 -10.97
CA ILE A 341 3.97 -22.36 -11.54
C ILE A 341 4.84 -23.18 -10.57
N ASP A 342 5.55 -22.52 -9.66
CA ASP A 342 6.36 -23.16 -8.61
C ASP A 342 5.62 -23.24 -7.26
N TYR A 343 4.28 -23.14 -7.24
CA TYR A 343 3.55 -23.03 -5.97
C TYR A 343 3.83 -24.20 -5.01
N ASP A 344 3.94 -25.41 -5.54
CA ASP A 344 4.20 -26.66 -4.84
C ASP A 344 5.68 -27.10 -4.90
N ASN A 345 6.57 -26.29 -5.49
CA ASN A 345 8.00 -26.55 -5.57
C ASN A 345 8.77 -25.72 -4.53
N HIS A 346 9.67 -26.37 -3.80
CA HIS A 346 10.54 -25.67 -2.87
C HIS A 346 11.66 -24.94 -3.63
N VAL A 347 11.80 -23.64 -3.40
CA VAL A 347 12.79 -22.77 -4.04
C VAL A 347 13.61 -22.03 -2.99
N LYS A 348 14.94 -22.05 -3.15
CA LYS A 348 15.92 -21.20 -2.49
C LYS A 348 16.61 -20.35 -3.53
N LYS A 349 16.37 -19.04 -3.50
CA LYS A 349 16.87 -18.10 -4.49
C LYS A 349 17.45 -16.86 -3.85
N ILE A 350 18.54 -16.35 -4.40
CA ILE A 350 19.00 -14.99 -4.13
C ILE A 350 18.98 -14.21 -5.43
N GLY A 351 18.62 -12.94 -5.37
CA GLY A 351 18.69 -12.02 -6.50
C GLY A 351 19.30 -10.69 -6.09
N VAL A 352 20.00 -10.08 -7.04
CA VAL A 352 20.67 -8.79 -6.87
C VAL A 352 20.33 -7.87 -8.05
N GLY A 353 20.06 -6.61 -7.74
CA GLY A 353 19.79 -5.61 -8.75
C GLY A 353 19.41 -4.27 -8.17
N PHE A 354 18.35 -3.69 -8.73
CA PHE A 354 17.95 -2.31 -8.47
C PHE A 354 16.44 -2.19 -8.31
N SER A 355 16.01 -1.26 -7.46
CA SER A 355 14.61 -0.85 -7.37
C SER A 355 14.44 0.65 -7.52
N ILE A 356 13.28 1.07 -8.02
CA ILE A 356 12.87 2.47 -8.17
C ILE A 356 11.75 2.85 -7.19
N SER A 357 11.23 1.86 -6.47
CA SER A 357 10.40 2.06 -5.28
C SER A 357 10.80 1.04 -4.22
N ARG A 358 10.54 1.37 -2.96
CA ARG A 358 10.84 0.52 -1.81
C ARG A 358 9.69 0.55 -0.83
#